data_AF-A0A7I8CJ18-F1
#
_entry.id   AF-A0A7I8CJ18-F1
#
_cell.length_a   1.000
_cell.length_b   1.000
_cell.length_c   1.000
_cell.angle_alpha   90.00
_cell.angle_beta   90.00
_cell.angle_gamma   90.00
#
_symmetry.space_group_name_H-M   'P 1'
#
loop_
_entity.id
_entity.type
_entity.pdbx_description
1 polymer ?
#
loop_
_entity_poly.entity_id
_entity_poly.type
_entity_poly.pdbx_seq_one_letter_code
_entity_poly.pdbx_strand_id
1 'polypeptide(L)'
;MTDTPLTEPDAGNASEALHEDRLWRDNGWTARVKKNEDDDGWAVEMIKDGEAEPALVGPWTMGRDKKNPKPLDTGAFNTLVKTASEVLRRHEQQLHAQLHKRMAVESGDATIEVTLDIVPDEDDPYAMLTAFDSFGEQLAQVKVAPNFKLSRASAASWVENEFRRPG
;
A
#
# COMPACT_ATOMS: atom_id res chain seq x y z
N MET A 1 52.18 5.10 -24.63
CA MET A 1 51.55 3.88 -25.18
C MET A 1 51.85 2.80 -24.15
N THR A 2 50.90 2.27 -23.38
CA THR A 2 49.54 1.90 -23.76
C THR A 2 48.61 2.01 -22.56
N ASP A 3 47.43 2.53 -22.86
CA ASP A 3 46.18 2.58 -22.13
C ASP A 3 45.87 1.27 -21.38
N THR A 4 45.50 1.36 -20.09
CA THR A 4 44.86 0.26 -19.36
C THR A 4 43.46 0.76 -18.96
N PRO A 5 42.38 0.12 -19.42
CA PRO A 5 41.04 0.64 -19.21
C PRO A 5 40.67 0.50 -17.73
N LEU A 6 40.21 1.61 -17.14
CA LEU A 6 39.48 1.62 -15.89
C LEU A 6 38.13 0.92 -16.14
N THR A 7 37.98 -0.28 -15.59
CA THR A 7 36.65 -0.86 -15.39
C THR A 7 36.02 -0.15 -14.21
N GLU A 8 35.14 0.81 -14.50
CA GLU A 8 34.15 1.30 -13.54
C GLU A 8 33.06 0.22 -13.41
N PRO A 9 32.80 -0.34 -12.21
CA PRO A 9 31.59 -1.12 -12.00
C PRO A 9 30.39 -0.17 -11.91
N ASP A 10 29.50 -0.40 -12.86
CA ASP A 10 28.16 0.10 -13.08
C ASP A 10 27.35 0.42 -11.81
N ALA A 11 26.70 1.58 -11.82
CA ALA A 11 25.88 2.09 -10.75
C ALA A 11 24.53 1.34 -10.65
N GLY A 12 24.23 0.79 -9.47
CA GLY A 12 22.86 0.63 -8.98
C GLY A 12 22.33 -0.81 -8.88
N ASN A 13 22.61 -1.48 -7.77
CA ASN A 13 21.81 -2.54 -7.12
C ASN A 13 20.77 -3.27 -8.00
N ALA A 14 21.22 -3.95 -9.04
CA ALA A 14 20.49 -5.08 -9.59
C ALA A 14 20.86 -6.28 -8.74
N SER A 15 20.03 -6.60 -7.74
CA SER A 15 20.22 -7.82 -6.96
C SER A 15 20.22 -9.01 -7.92
N GLU A 16 21.35 -9.71 -8.07
CA GLU A 16 21.47 -10.83 -8.99
C GLU A 16 20.39 -11.89 -8.73
N ALA A 17 19.85 -12.47 -9.81
CA ALA A 17 18.83 -13.50 -9.71
C ALA A 17 19.41 -14.73 -8.99
N LEU A 18 18.78 -15.12 -7.89
CA LEU A 18 19.23 -16.21 -7.02
C LEU A 18 18.10 -17.20 -6.84
N HIS A 19 18.39 -18.49 -7.04
CA HIS A 19 17.41 -19.56 -7.03
C HIS A 19 17.92 -20.74 -6.20
N GLU A 20 17.68 -20.72 -4.90
CA GLU A 20 18.04 -21.77 -3.95
C GLU A 20 16.77 -22.40 -3.35
N ASP A 21 16.86 -23.61 -2.81
CA ASP A 21 15.71 -24.34 -2.27
C ASP A 21 14.87 -23.53 -1.24
N ARG A 22 15.50 -22.59 -0.53
CA ARG A 22 14.88 -21.80 0.55
C ARG A 22 14.99 -20.28 0.38
N LEU A 23 15.67 -19.83 -0.65
CA LEU A 23 15.89 -18.42 -0.91
C LEU A 23 15.78 -18.19 -2.42
N TRP A 24 14.79 -17.42 -2.83
CA TRP A 24 14.68 -16.97 -4.22
C TRP A 24 14.77 -15.46 -4.24
N ARG A 25 15.49 -14.91 -5.20
CA ARG A 25 15.49 -13.49 -5.50
C ARG A 25 15.40 -13.32 -7.00
N ASP A 26 14.31 -12.70 -7.47
CA ASP A 26 14.10 -12.42 -8.87
C ASP A 26 13.00 -11.36 -9.04
N ASN A 27 13.00 -10.63 -10.16
CA ASN A 27 11.98 -9.64 -10.52
C ASN A 27 11.67 -8.61 -9.43
N GLY A 28 12.67 -8.17 -8.65
CA GLY A 28 12.49 -7.21 -7.56
C GLY A 28 11.82 -7.79 -6.30
N TRP A 29 11.79 -9.12 -6.16
CA TRP A 29 11.22 -9.82 -5.02
C TRP A 29 12.21 -10.82 -4.46
N THR A 30 12.25 -10.90 -3.14
CA THR A 30 12.99 -11.90 -2.37
C THR A 30 12.00 -12.78 -1.60
N ALA A 31 11.99 -14.09 -1.87
CA ALA A 31 11.26 -15.11 -1.12
C ALA A 31 12.21 -15.85 -0.17
N ARG A 32 11.87 -15.93 1.12
CA ARG A 32 12.67 -16.62 2.14
C ARG A 32 11.84 -17.66 2.88
N VAL A 33 12.29 -18.91 2.89
CA VAL A 33 11.67 -19.98 3.67
C VAL A 33 12.40 -20.15 5.00
N LYS A 34 11.75 -19.71 6.07
CA LYS A 34 12.24 -19.78 7.45
C LYS A 34 11.37 -20.71 8.30
N LYS A 35 11.92 -21.14 9.42
CA LYS A 35 11.11 -21.88 10.41
C LYS A 35 10.08 -20.91 10.98
N ASN A 36 8.83 -21.33 11.09
CA ASN A 36 7.80 -20.51 11.72
C ASN A 36 8.09 -20.44 13.23
N GLU A 37 7.99 -19.25 13.81
CA GLU A 37 8.21 -19.04 15.26
C GLU A 37 6.94 -19.36 16.06
N ASP A 38 5.77 -19.28 15.42
CA ASP A 38 4.46 -19.47 16.05
C ASP A 38 3.90 -20.90 15.92
N ASP A 39 4.47 -21.75 15.06
CA ASP A 39 4.00 -23.11 14.78
C ASP A 39 5.13 -24.11 14.49
N ASP A 40 4.86 -25.41 14.63
CA ASP A 40 5.72 -26.53 14.17
C ASP A 40 5.72 -26.66 12.63
N GLY A 41 6.10 -25.58 11.93
CA GLY A 41 6.06 -25.50 10.48
C GLY A 41 7.11 -24.57 9.86
N TRP A 42 7.00 -24.40 8.55
CA TRP A 42 7.79 -23.44 7.80
C TRP A 42 6.90 -22.25 7.44
N ALA A 43 7.51 -21.08 7.29
CA ALA A 43 6.88 -19.88 6.79
C ALA A 43 7.68 -19.39 5.59
N VAL A 44 6.98 -18.77 4.64
CA VAL A 44 7.59 -18.04 3.54
C VAL A 44 7.36 -16.55 3.73
N GLU A 45 8.42 -15.78 3.64
CA GLU A 45 8.39 -14.33 3.65
C GLU A 45 8.64 -13.82 2.24
N MET A 46 7.79 -12.93 1.77
CA MET A 46 7.94 -12.21 0.51
C MET A 46 8.28 -10.77 0.79
N ILE A 47 9.47 -10.37 0.41
CA ILE A 47 10.02 -9.03 0.60
C ILE A 47 10.19 -8.40 -0.79
N LYS A 48 9.68 -7.19 -0.97
CA LYS A 48 9.94 -6.41 -2.18
C LYS A 48 11.28 -5.72 -2.03
N ASP A 49 12.09 -5.73 -3.08
CA ASP A 49 13.42 -5.13 -3.04
C ASP A 49 13.32 -3.63 -2.71
N GLY A 50 14.11 -3.19 -1.72
CA GLY A 50 14.06 -1.83 -1.17
C GLY A 50 13.16 -1.66 0.05
N GLU A 51 12.28 -2.63 0.35
CA GLU A 51 11.48 -2.63 1.57
C GLU A 51 12.23 -3.31 2.72
N ALA A 52 12.13 -2.74 3.93
CA ALA A 52 12.69 -3.35 5.14
C ALA A 52 11.82 -4.51 5.66
N GLU A 53 10.50 -4.41 5.45
CA GLU A 53 9.51 -5.34 5.97
C GLU A 53 8.96 -6.27 4.87
N PRO A 54 8.60 -7.53 5.20
CA PRO A 54 7.96 -8.42 4.26
C PRO A 54 6.54 -7.95 3.93
N ALA A 55 6.22 -7.88 2.64
CA ALA A 55 4.87 -7.60 2.15
C ALA A 55 3.87 -8.72 2.48
N LEU A 56 4.35 -9.95 2.60
CA LEU A 56 3.54 -11.11 2.94
C LEU A 56 4.38 -12.11 3.73
N VAL A 57 3.85 -12.58 4.85
CA VAL A 57 4.35 -13.76 5.57
C VAL A 57 3.24 -14.77 5.63
N GLY A 58 3.49 -16.00 5.17
CA GLY A 58 2.48 -17.04 5.11
C GLY A 58 3.03 -18.42 5.44
N PRO A 59 2.17 -19.36 5.85
CA PRO A 59 2.58 -20.73 6.09
C PRO A 59 3.14 -21.35 4.81
N TRP A 60 4.25 -22.06 4.94
CA TRP A 60 4.90 -22.79 3.86
C TRP A 60 4.82 -24.30 4.10
N THR A 61 4.55 -25.03 3.02
CA THR A 61 4.31 -26.47 3.11
C THR A 61 5.59 -27.23 3.45
N MET A 62 5.51 -28.10 4.45
CA MET A 62 6.53 -29.12 4.70
C MET A 62 6.61 -30.06 3.50
N GLY A 63 7.83 -30.30 3.01
CA GLY A 63 8.12 -31.23 1.94
C GLY A 63 7.79 -32.66 2.31
N ARG A 64 7.98 -33.57 1.35
CA ARG A 64 7.59 -34.98 1.46
C ARG A 64 8.18 -35.70 2.68
N ASP A 65 9.37 -35.29 3.12
CA ASP A 65 10.07 -35.86 4.27
C ASP A 65 9.52 -35.37 5.62
N LYS A 66 8.46 -34.53 5.63
CA LYS A 66 7.77 -33.98 6.81
C LYS A 66 8.69 -33.26 7.82
N LYS A 67 9.89 -32.89 7.39
CA LYS A 67 10.92 -32.21 8.20
C LYS A 67 11.46 -30.99 7.49
N ASN A 68 11.84 -31.15 6.23
CA ASN A 68 12.35 -30.07 5.39
C ASN A 68 11.20 -29.35 4.68
N PRO A 69 11.31 -28.04 4.40
CA PRO A 69 10.31 -27.34 3.61
C PRO A 69 10.29 -27.89 2.19
N LYS A 70 9.16 -27.78 1.50
CA LYS A 70 9.14 -27.99 0.05
C LYS A 70 10.10 -26.96 -0.59
N PRO A 71 11.01 -27.36 -1.51
CA PRO A 71 11.89 -26.41 -2.17
C PRO A 71 11.06 -25.39 -2.95
N LEU A 72 11.50 -24.14 -2.93
CA LEU A 72 10.93 -23.12 -3.80
C LEU A 72 11.21 -23.48 -5.26
N ASP A 73 10.15 -23.41 -6.07
CA ASP A 73 10.20 -23.59 -7.50
C ASP A 73 9.63 -22.35 -8.20
N THR A 74 9.90 -22.20 -9.50
CA THR A 74 9.49 -21.04 -10.28
C THR A 74 7.98 -20.80 -10.24
N GLY A 75 7.16 -21.85 -10.24
CA GLY A 75 5.70 -21.73 -10.19
C GLY A 75 5.22 -21.22 -8.83
N ALA A 76 5.83 -21.75 -7.76
CA ALA A 76 5.53 -21.33 -6.40
C ALA A 76 5.99 -19.89 -6.13
N PHE A 77 7.19 -19.52 -6.57
CA PHE A 77 7.72 -18.16 -6.48
C PHE A 77 6.81 -17.15 -7.21
N ASN A 78 6.47 -17.40 -8.47
CA ASN A 78 5.58 -16.51 -9.24
C ASN A 78 4.19 -16.34 -8.60
N THR A 79 3.68 -17.38 -7.93
CA THR A 79 2.41 -17.31 -7.21
C THR A 79 2.54 -16.39 -6.00
N LEU A 80 3.60 -16.56 -5.20
CA LEU A 80 3.88 -15.72 -4.06
C LEU A 80 4.10 -14.25 -4.44
N VAL A 81 4.81 -13.98 -5.54
CA VAL A 81 5.00 -12.63 -6.08
C VAL A 81 3.66 -11.97 -6.39
N LYS A 82 2.73 -12.70 -7.05
CA LYS A 82 1.38 -12.18 -7.34
C LYS A 82 0.60 -11.86 -6.08
N THR A 83 0.60 -12.78 -5.10
CA THR A 83 -0.11 -12.58 -3.83
C THR A 83 0.47 -11.42 -3.04
N ALA A 84 1.79 -11.34 -2.90
CA ALA A 84 2.46 -10.26 -2.17
C ALA A 84 2.24 -8.89 -2.85
N SER A 85 2.30 -8.85 -4.18
CA SER A 85 1.98 -7.63 -4.95
C SER A 85 0.52 -7.19 -4.73
N GLU A 86 -0.42 -8.13 -4.66
CA GLU A 86 -1.82 -7.80 -4.36
C GLU A 86 -2.01 -7.29 -2.93
N VAL A 87 -1.29 -7.86 -1.95
CA VAL A 87 -1.32 -7.37 -0.56
C VAL A 87 -0.84 -5.92 -0.49
N LEU A 88 0.29 -5.59 -1.10
CA LEU A 88 0.78 -4.21 -1.16
C LEU A 88 -0.23 -3.27 -1.82
N ARG A 89 -0.73 -3.65 -3.00
CA ARG A 89 -1.73 -2.86 -3.71
C ARG A 89 -2.99 -2.64 -2.89
N ARG A 90 -3.47 -3.68 -2.18
CA ARG A 90 -4.65 -3.58 -1.31
C ARG A 90 -4.38 -2.71 -0.09
N HIS A 91 -3.18 -2.80 0.51
CA HIS A 91 -2.78 -1.97 1.62
C HIS A 91 -2.72 -0.49 1.22
N GLU A 92 -2.12 -0.19 0.07
CA GLU A 92 -2.09 1.15 -0.51
C GLU A 92 -3.49 1.68 -0.81
N GLN A 93 -4.36 0.86 -1.40
CA GLN A 93 -5.76 1.24 -1.64
C GLN A 93 -6.53 1.47 -0.34
N GLN A 94 -6.27 0.66 0.69
CA GLN A 94 -6.89 0.83 1.99
C GLN A 94 -6.39 2.11 2.68
N LEU A 95 -5.11 2.44 2.57
CA LEU A 95 -4.56 3.69 3.05
C LEU A 95 -5.17 4.88 2.30
N HIS A 96 -5.21 4.81 0.97
CA HIS A 96 -5.84 5.83 0.14
C HIS A 96 -7.32 6.02 0.47
N ALA A 97 -8.10 4.95 0.67
CA ALA A 97 -9.51 5.05 1.05
C ALA A 97 -9.71 5.61 2.47
N GLN A 98 -8.74 5.44 3.36
CA GLN A 98 -8.76 6.04 4.69
C GLN A 98 -8.44 7.53 4.63
N LEU A 99 -7.45 7.92 3.83
CA LEU A 99 -7.00 9.31 3.68
C LEU A 99 -7.93 10.13 2.77
N HIS A 100 -8.52 9.52 1.75
CA HIS A 100 -9.37 10.19 0.76
C HIS A 100 -10.77 9.58 0.78
N LYS A 101 -11.70 10.30 1.41
CA LYS A 101 -13.12 9.93 1.41
C LYS A 101 -13.87 10.86 0.49
N ARG A 102 -14.90 10.34 -0.19
CA ARG A 102 -15.81 11.15 -1.01
C ARG A 102 -17.23 10.66 -0.83
N MET A 103 -18.19 11.57 -0.90
CA MET A 103 -19.61 11.23 -0.95
C MET A 103 -20.43 12.35 -1.60
N ALA A 104 -21.54 11.97 -2.22
CA ALA A 104 -22.50 12.92 -2.75
C ALA A 104 -23.62 13.18 -1.72
N VAL A 105 -24.02 14.45 -1.61
CA VAL A 105 -25.21 14.88 -0.86
C VAL A 105 -26.13 15.68 -1.77
N GLU A 106 -27.43 15.54 -1.54
CA GLU A 106 -28.45 16.28 -2.28
C GLU A 106 -28.72 17.61 -1.57
N SER A 107 -28.75 18.70 -2.32
CA SER A 107 -29.01 20.06 -1.83
C SER A 107 -29.96 20.77 -2.79
N GLY A 108 -31.25 20.79 -2.46
CA GLY A 108 -32.29 21.23 -3.39
C GLY A 108 -32.33 20.34 -4.63
N ASP A 109 -32.26 20.95 -5.81
CA ASP A 109 -32.23 20.24 -7.09
C ASP A 109 -30.80 19.90 -7.58
N ALA A 110 -29.77 20.15 -6.76
CA ALA A 110 -28.37 19.91 -7.09
C ALA A 110 -27.74 18.79 -6.26
N THR A 111 -26.81 18.06 -6.86
CA THR A 111 -25.95 17.09 -6.16
C THR A 111 -24.60 17.73 -5.91
N ILE A 112 -24.15 17.72 -4.66
CA ILE A 112 -22.85 18.25 -4.26
C ILE A 112 -21.96 17.09 -3.86
N GLU A 113 -20.80 16.95 -4.50
CA GLU A 113 -19.77 16.00 -4.10
C GLU A 113 -18.92 16.63 -3.00
N VAL A 114 -18.80 15.94 -1.87
CA VAL A 114 -17.98 16.34 -0.73
C VAL A 114 -16.82 15.37 -0.58
N THR A 115 -15.59 15.88 -0.62
CA THR A 115 -14.36 15.11 -0.36
C THR A 115 -13.77 15.48 0.99
N LEU A 116 -13.16 14.49 1.64
CA LEU A 116 -12.34 14.65 2.84
C LEU A 116 -10.98 14.04 2.56
N ASP A 117 -9.96 14.88 2.53
CA ASP A 117 -8.58 14.53 2.21
C ASP A 117 -7.70 14.76 3.44
N ILE A 118 -7.30 13.69 4.12
CA ILE A 118 -6.47 13.70 5.33
C ILE A 118 -4.99 13.81 4.92
N VAL A 119 -4.31 14.79 5.49
CA VAL A 119 -2.87 15.01 5.38
C VAL A 119 -2.21 14.47 6.65
N PRO A 120 -1.54 13.30 6.58
CA PRO A 120 -0.79 12.76 7.69
C PRO A 120 0.56 13.49 7.79
N ASP A 121 0.58 14.61 8.49
CA ASP A 121 1.79 15.34 8.86
C ASP A 121 2.21 14.95 10.29
N GLU A 122 3.52 14.85 10.56
CA GLU A 122 4.03 14.45 11.87
C GLU A 122 3.84 15.54 12.94
N ASP A 123 3.78 16.81 12.53
CA ASP A 123 3.73 17.98 13.42
C ASP A 123 2.33 18.63 13.48
N ASP A 124 1.62 18.75 12.36
CA ASP A 124 0.27 19.32 12.26
C ASP A 124 -0.65 18.51 11.33
N PRO A 125 -1.14 17.33 11.75
CA PRO A 125 -2.06 16.54 10.93
C PRO A 125 -3.41 17.25 10.78
N TYR A 126 -3.93 17.29 9.55
CA TYR A 126 -5.22 17.92 9.26
C TYR A 126 -5.97 17.19 8.15
N ALA A 127 -7.20 17.60 7.88
CA ALA A 127 -7.91 17.19 6.66
C ALA A 127 -8.52 18.39 5.94
N MET A 128 -8.61 18.29 4.61
CA MET A 128 -9.32 19.26 3.78
C MET A 128 -10.70 18.70 3.44
N LEU A 129 -11.73 19.47 3.79
CA LEU A 129 -13.11 19.19 3.41
C LEU A 129 -13.45 20.09 2.21
N THR A 130 -13.70 19.49 1.05
CA THR A 130 -13.93 20.21 -0.22
C THR A 130 -15.30 19.86 -0.77
N ALA A 131 -16.03 20.84 -1.30
CA ALA A 131 -17.31 20.66 -1.97
C ALA A 131 -17.19 20.98 -3.45
N PHE A 132 -17.79 20.16 -4.29
CA PHE A 132 -17.87 20.32 -5.74
C PHE A 132 -19.32 20.25 -6.20
N ASP A 133 -19.67 21.01 -7.22
CA ASP A 133 -20.98 20.92 -7.88
C ASP A 133 -21.07 19.72 -8.83
N SER A 134 -22.23 19.54 -9.48
CA SER A 134 -22.48 18.49 -10.47
C SER A 134 -21.57 18.55 -11.70
N PHE A 135 -20.91 19.68 -11.97
CA PHE A 135 -19.98 19.87 -13.09
C PHE A 135 -18.51 19.69 -12.66
N GLY A 136 -18.25 19.44 -11.38
CA GLY A 136 -16.92 19.33 -10.81
C GLY A 136 -16.27 20.67 -10.45
N GLU A 137 -17.03 21.78 -10.45
CA GLU A 137 -16.54 23.08 -9.99
C GLU A 137 -16.47 23.10 -8.46
N GLN A 138 -15.33 23.54 -7.92
CA GLN A 138 -15.15 23.64 -6.48
C GLN A 138 -15.99 24.80 -5.92
N LEU A 139 -16.95 24.47 -5.06
CA LEU A 139 -17.81 25.44 -4.37
C LEU A 139 -17.14 26.01 -3.11
N ALA A 140 -16.46 25.15 -2.33
CA ALA A 140 -15.82 25.54 -1.09
C ALA A 140 -14.74 24.55 -0.66
N GLN A 141 -13.80 25.03 0.18
CA GLN A 141 -12.79 24.20 0.82
C GLN A 141 -12.48 24.75 2.23
N VAL A 142 -12.43 23.87 3.23
CA VAL A 142 -12.09 24.24 4.62
C VAL A 142 -11.17 23.21 5.27
N LYS A 143 -10.23 23.69 6.11
CA LYS A 143 -9.38 22.84 6.96
C LYS A 143 -10.17 22.36 8.18
N VAL A 144 -10.25 21.06 8.38
CA VAL A 144 -10.88 20.39 9.53
C VAL A 144 -9.87 19.53 10.29
N ALA A 145 -10.26 19.06 11.46
CA ALA A 145 -9.45 18.13 12.23
C ALA A 145 -9.22 16.82 11.44
N PRO A 146 -8.06 16.16 11.57
CA PRO A 146 -7.73 14.95 10.81
C PRO A 146 -8.64 13.76 11.16
N ASN A 147 -9.26 13.80 12.33
CA ASN A 147 -10.24 12.80 12.79
C ASN A 147 -11.70 13.15 12.44
N PHE A 148 -11.93 14.18 11.61
CA PHE A 148 -13.27 14.55 11.16
C PHE A 148 -13.95 13.37 10.45
N LYS A 149 -15.17 13.06 10.87
CA LYS A 149 -15.94 11.94 10.31
C LYS A 149 -16.85 12.44 9.20
N LEU A 150 -16.42 12.29 7.95
CA LEU A 150 -17.28 12.52 6.80
C LEU A 150 -18.40 11.46 6.75
N SER A 151 -19.64 11.92 6.98
CA SER A 151 -20.89 11.15 6.93
C SER A 151 -21.92 11.94 6.13
N ARG A 152 -22.99 11.28 5.66
CA ARG A 152 -24.07 11.97 4.91
C ARG A 152 -24.67 13.14 5.70
N ALA A 153 -24.84 12.97 7.02
CA ALA A 153 -25.37 14.00 7.90
C ALA A 153 -24.41 15.19 8.09
N SER A 154 -23.11 14.93 8.31
CA SER A 154 -22.13 16.00 8.49
C SER A 154 -21.87 16.76 7.18
N ALA A 155 -21.90 16.06 6.04
CA ALA A 155 -21.78 16.67 4.72
C ALA A 155 -23.00 17.55 4.40
N ALA A 156 -24.22 17.04 4.60
CA ALA A 156 -25.45 17.82 4.40
C ALA A 156 -25.46 19.06 5.30
N SER A 157 -25.16 18.90 6.59
CA SER A 157 -25.09 20.02 7.54
C SER A 157 -24.04 21.07 7.13
N TRP A 158 -22.90 20.64 6.58
CA TRP A 158 -21.87 21.57 6.10
C TRP A 158 -22.34 22.37 4.88
N VAL A 159 -23.01 21.71 3.93
CA VAL A 159 -23.62 22.34 2.76
C VAL A 159 -24.73 23.32 3.16
N GLU A 160 -25.64 22.92 4.06
CA GLU A 160 -26.74 23.74 4.57
C GLU A 160 -26.25 24.98 5.35
N ASN A 161 -25.08 24.87 6.00
CA ASN A 161 -24.44 25.98 6.72
C ASN A 161 -23.56 26.86 5.80
N GLU A 162 -23.83 26.88 4.49
CA GLU A 162 -23.09 27.69 3.51
C GLU A 162 -21.57 27.43 3.56
N PHE A 163 -21.19 26.17 3.75
CA PHE A 163 -19.80 25.70 3.80
C PHE A 163 -18.94 26.29 4.93
N ARG A 164 -19.54 26.84 5.99
CA ARG A 164 -18.79 27.29 7.18
C ARG A 164 -18.05 26.14 7.84
N ARG A 165 -16.89 26.42 8.43
CA ARG A 165 -16.05 25.40 9.08
C ARG A 165 -16.89 24.58 10.09
N PRO A 166 -16.98 23.24 9.94
CA PRO A 166 -17.65 22.39 10.90
C PRO A 166 -16.95 22.47 12.26
N GLY A 167 -17.73 22.60 13.34
CA GLY A 167 -17.28 22.58 14.73
C GLY A 167 -17.21 21.18 15.32
#